data_AF-A0A2S2PJE9-F1
#
_entry.id   AF-A0A2S2PJE9-F1
#
_cell.length_a   1.000
_cell.length_b   1.000
_cell.length_c   1.000
_cell.angle_alpha   90.00
_cell.angle_beta   90.00
_cell.angle_gamma   90.00
#
_symmetry.space_group_name_H-M   'P 1'
#
loop_
_entity.id
_entity.type
_entity.pdbx_description
1 polymer ?
#
loop_
_entity_poly.entity_id
_entity_poly.type
_entity_poly.pdbx_seq_one_letter_code
_entity_poly.pdbx_strand_id
1 'polypeptide(L)'
;MNMEEKMKSDVHFQKQVVCELARIGGKSLKNMIYKIMKRVFVDKVLIAYTYYGLRNKENFSLLSINKAIFDASKKSNFKNASNDEIITAIGKWLTSAKGRLVKKNQLENIM
;
A
#
# COMPACT_ATOMS: atom_id res chain seq x y z
N MET A 1 -10.94 -13.32 -11.66
CA MET A 1 -11.16 -12.45 -10.49
C MET A 1 -9.81 -11.94 -10.02
N ASN A 2 -9.58 -10.63 -10.04
CA ASN A 2 -8.33 -10.06 -9.53
C ASN A 2 -8.35 -9.99 -7.99
N MET A 3 -7.19 -9.74 -7.37
CA MET A 3 -7.06 -9.73 -5.90
C MET A 3 -8.04 -8.76 -5.23
N GLU A 4 -8.23 -7.59 -5.83
CA GLU A 4 -9.10 -6.54 -5.32
C GLU A 4 -10.58 -6.94 -5.32
N GLU A 5 -11.05 -7.59 -6.39
CA GLU A 5 -12.40 -8.17 -6.47
C GLU A 5 -12.60 -9.27 -5.42
N LYS A 6 -11.62 -10.18 -5.26
CA LYS A 6 -11.71 -11.25 -4.28
C LYS A 6 -11.78 -10.70 -2.85
N MET A 7 -10.99 -9.66 -2.56
CA MET A 7 -11.03 -8.93 -1.29
C MET A 7 -12.38 -8.27 -1.01
N LYS A 8 -13.11 -7.83 -2.05
CA LYS A 8 -14.47 -7.27 -1.92
C LYS A 8 -15.52 -8.33 -1.66
N SER A 9 -15.45 -9.48 -2.35
CA SER A 9 -16.50 -10.50 -2.30
C SER A 9 -16.31 -11.55 -1.19
N ASP A 10 -15.08 -11.74 -0.69
CA ASP A 10 -14.75 -12.80 0.28
C ASP A 10 -14.17 -12.20 1.58
N VAL A 11 -15.01 -12.19 2.62
CA VAL A 11 -14.65 -11.69 3.96
C VAL A 11 -13.55 -12.52 4.61
N HIS A 12 -13.49 -13.83 4.35
CA HIS A 12 -12.45 -14.69 4.91
C HIS A 12 -11.10 -14.36 4.27
N PHE A 13 -11.07 -14.24 2.94
CA PHE A 13 -9.87 -13.81 2.22
C PHE A 13 -9.42 -12.41 2.65
N GLN A 14 -10.33 -11.45 2.82
CA GLN A 14 -9.99 -10.13 3.34
C GLN A 14 -9.32 -10.20 4.73
N LYS A 15 -9.86 -11.02 5.64
CA LYS A 15 -9.27 -11.22 6.98
C LYS A 15 -7.89 -11.88 6.91
N GLN A 16 -7.69 -12.82 6.00
CA GLN A 16 -6.37 -13.44 5.77
C GLN A 16 -5.36 -12.38 5.30
N VAL A 17 -5.72 -11.56 4.30
CA VAL A 17 -4.86 -10.48 3.83
C VAL A 17 -4.49 -9.53 4.96
N VAL A 18 -5.46 -9.09 5.79
CA VAL A 18 -5.19 -8.25 6.96
C VAL A 18 -4.16 -8.90 7.90
N CYS A 19 -4.29 -10.21 8.17
CA CYS A 19 -3.35 -10.92 9.03
C CYS A 19 -1.94 -10.95 8.41
N GLU A 20 -1.83 -11.26 7.13
CA GLU A 20 -0.54 -11.30 6.43
C GLU A 20 0.13 -9.92 6.38
N LEU A 21 -0.64 -8.86 6.12
CA LEU A 21 -0.12 -7.49 6.16
C LEU A 21 0.33 -7.08 7.57
N ALA A 22 -0.39 -7.49 8.61
CA ALA A 22 0.00 -7.21 10.00
C ALA A 22 1.32 -7.91 10.37
N ARG A 23 1.55 -9.13 9.88
CA ARG A 23 2.77 -9.92 10.14
C ARG A 23 4.04 -9.29 9.55
N ILE A 24 3.93 -8.46 8.51
CA ILE A 24 5.08 -7.77 7.91
C ILE A 24 5.80 -6.89 8.96
N GLY A 25 5.03 -6.23 9.83
CA GLY A 25 5.54 -5.37 10.90
C GLY A 25 6.47 -4.26 10.40
N GLY A 26 7.17 -3.62 11.32
CA GLY A 26 8.10 -2.54 11.02
C GLY A 26 8.70 -1.93 12.27
N LYS A 27 9.82 -1.23 12.12
CA LYS A 27 10.43 -0.47 13.24
C LYS A 27 9.65 0.81 13.58
N SER A 28 8.79 1.25 12.66
CA SER A 28 7.87 2.37 12.80
C SER A 28 6.67 2.16 11.89
N LEU A 29 5.56 2.88 12.11
CA LEU A 29 4.37 2.80 11.27
C LEU A 29 4.71 3.06 9.80
N LYS A 30 5.40 4.18 9.52
CA LYS A 30 5.87 4.50 8.16
C LYS A 30 6.68 3.36 7.54
N ASN A 31 7.58 2.73 8.31
CA ASN A 31 8.38 1.60 7.83
C ASN A 31 7.50 0.39 7.50
N MET A 32 6.52 0.07 8.35
CA MET A 32 5.57 -1.02 8.11
C MET A 32 4.75 -0.77 6.83
N ILE A 33 4.16 0.41 6.69
CA ILE A 33 3.39 0.79 5.49
C ILE A 33 4.27 0.68 4.24
N TYR A 34 5.51 1.17 4.28
CA TYR A 34 6.41 1.09 3.13
C TYR A 34 6.77 -0.36 2.75
N LYS A 35 6.97 -1.23 3.75
CA LYS A 35 7.20 -2.66 3.51
C LYS A 35 5.96 -3.34 2.89
N ILE A 36 4.76 -3.03 3.40
CA ILE A 36 3.50 -3.52 2.82
C ILE A 36 3.40 -3.08 1.37
N MET A 37 3.54 -1.78 1.09
CA MET A 37 3.39 -1.24 -0.26
C MET A 37 4.40 -1.85 -1.24
N LYS A 38 5.66 -2.07 -0.81
CA LYS A 38 6.69 -2.76 -1.60
C LYS A 38 6.37 -4.23 -1.85
N ARG A 39 5.74 -4.92 -0.90
CA ARG A 39 5.44 -6.36 -0.99
C ARG A 39 4.23 -6.65 -1.88
N VAL A 40 3.25 -5.76 -1.87
CA VAL A 40 1.95 -5.95 -2.55
C VAL A 40 1.96 -5.40 -3.97
N PHE A 41 2.69 -4.30 -4.23
CA PHE A 41 2.59 -3.60 -5.50
C PHE A 41 3.94 -3.48 -6.21
N VAL A 42 3.87 -3.46 -7.54
CA VAL A 42 4.95 -2.98 -8.41
C VAL A 42 4.72 -1.51 -8.73
N ASP A 43 5.81 -0.74 -8.87
CA ASP A 43 5.72 0.71 -9.11
C ASP A 43 4.97 1.04 -10.42
N LYS A 44 5.01 0.16 -11.43
CA LYS A 44 4.23 0.28 -12.67
C LYS A 44 2.71 0.38 -12.43
N VAL A 45 2.20 -0.26 -11.38
CA VAL A 45 0.79 -0.13 -10.98
C VAL A 45 0.58 1.15 -10.19
N LEU A 46 1.47 1.44 -9.22
CA LEU A 46 1.32 2.57 -8.31
C LEU A 46 1.36 3.93 -8.99
N ILE A 47 2.02 4.07 -10.15
CA ILE A 47 2.06 5.36 -10.88
C ILE A 47 0.68 5.82 -11.36
N ALA A 48 -0.29 4.91 -11.51
CA ALA A 48 -1.66 5.22 -11.92
C ALA A 48 -2.53 5.78 -10.79
N TYR A 49 -2.04 5.80 -9.56
CA TYR A 49 -2.81 6.20 -8.38
C TYR A 49 -2.26 7.48 -7.72
N THR A 50 -3.17 8.22 -7.11
CA THR A 50 -2.88 9.05 -5.93
C THR A 50 -3.80 8.60 -4.79
N TYR A 51 -3.59 9.11 -3.57
CA TYR A 51 -4.41 8.67 -2.45
C TYR A 51 -5.91 8.98 -2.65
N TYR A 52 -6.24 10.18 -3.15
CA TYR A 52 -7.62 10.64 -3.38
C TYR A 52 -8.02 10.82 -4.85
N GLY A 53 -7.25 10.30 -5.81
CA GLY A 53 -7.62 10.36 -7.23
C GLY A 53 -7.43 11.73 -7.91
N LEU A 54 -6.34 12.44 -7.59
CA LEU A 54 -5.98 13.73 -8.17
C LEU A 54 -5.20 13.58 -9.48
N ARG A 55 -5.29 14.60 -10.36
CA ARG A 55 -4.51 14.73 -11.61
C ARG A 55 -4.73 13.55 -12.58
N ASN A 56 -5.98 13.21 -12.83
CA ASN A 56 -6.38 12.10 -13.72
C ASN A 56 -5.79 10.74 -13.31
N LYS A 57 -5.59 10.55 -12.00
CA LYS A 57 -5.15 9.28 -11.42
C LYS A 57 -6.29 8.64 -10.65
N GLU A 58 -6.22 7.33 -10.54
CA GLU A 58 -7.17 6.53 -9.77
C GLU A 58 -7.07 6.82 -8.27
N ASN A 59 -8.19 6.60 -7.56
CA ASN A 59 -8.32 6.85 -6.13
C ASN A 59 -7.95 5.59 -5.32
N PHE A 60 -6.76 5.59 -4.71
CA PHE A 60 -6.29 4.46 -3.90
C PHE A 60 -7.13 4.24 -2.65
N SER A 61 -7.70 5.30 -2.05
CA SER A 61 -8.46 5.19 -0.80
C SER A 61 -9.71 4.32 -0.92
N LEU A 62 -10.24 4.16 -2.14
CA LEU A 62 -11.41 3.33 -2.45
C LEU A 62 -11.10 1.84 -2.60
N LEU A 63 -9.83 1.44 -2.59
CA LEU A 63 -9.45 0.04 -2.74
C LEU A 63 -9.61 -0.74 -1.43
N SER A 64 -10.05 -2.00 -1.51
CA SER A 64 -10.13 -2.93 -0.38
C SER A 64 -8.77 -3.19 0.26
N ILE A 65 -7.69 -3.12 -0.51
CA ILE A 65 -6.33 -3.19 0.02
C ILE A 65 -6.00 -1.98 0.91
N ASN A 66 -6.55 -0.79 0.65
CA ASN A 66 -6.40 0.36 1.54
C ASN A 66 -7.04 0.05 2.89
N LYS A 67 -8.29 -0.42 2.90
CA LYS A 67 -8.95 -0.89 4.12
C LYS A 67 -8.13 -1.95 4.85
N ALA A 68 -7.56 -2.91 4.13
CA ALA A 68 -6.72 -3.95 4.72
C ALA A 68 -5.46 -3.40 5.40
N ILE A 69 -4.83 -2.36 4.83
CA ILE A 69 -3.66 -1.70 5.42
C ILE A 69 -4.01 -1.01 6.76
N PHE A 70 -5.17 -0.37 6.83
CA PHE A 70 -5.66 0.22 8.08
C PHE A 70 -5.93 -0.85 9.14
N ASP A 71 -6.67 -1.89 8.77
CA ASP A 71 -7.00 -3.00 9.68
C ASP A 71 -5.72 -3.72 10.15
N ALA A 72 -4.73 -3.87 9.26
CA ALA A 72 -3.42 -4.44 9.60
C ALA A 72 -2.62 -3.55 10.57
N SER A 73 -2.63 -2.23 10.37
CA SER A 73 -1.98 -1.27 11.27
C SER A 73 -2.61 -1.35 12.67
N LYS A 74 -3.94 -1.42 12.75
CA LYS A 74 -4.69 -1.59 14.00
C LYS A 74 -4.40 -2.91 14.71
N LYS A 75 -4.15 -3.99 13.95
CA LYS A 75 -3.80 -5.32 14.49
C LYS A 75 -2.33 -5.44 14.91
N SER A 76 -1.48 -4.50 14.48
CA SER A 76 -0.05 -4.50 14.78
C SER A 76 0.28 -3.76 16.09
N ASN A 77 1.58 -3.60 16.37
CA ASN A 77 2.06 -2.76 17.46
C ASN A 77 1.73 -1.26 17.28
N PHE A 78 1.21 -0.85 16.12
CA PHE A 78 0.79 0.52 15.81
C PHE A 78 -0.72 0.75 15.97
N LYS A 79 -1.38 0.03 16.88
CA LYS A 79 -2.83 0.08 17.09
C LYS A 79 -3.43 1.48 17.38
N ASN A 80 -2.61 2.39 17.88
CA ASN A 80 -3.01 3.77 18.22
C ASN A 80 -2.64 4.80 17.13
N ALA A 81 -2.12 4.34 15.98
CA ALA A 81 -1.81 5.22 14.87
C ALA A 81 -3.07 5.97 14.40
N SER A 82 -2.93 7.28 14.19
CA SER A 82 -4.00 8.06 13.60
C SER A 82 -4.20 7.68 12.13
N ASN A 83 -5.41 7.88 11.63
CA ASN A 83 -5.70 7.69 10.22
C ASN A 83 -4.79 8.58 9.34
N ASP A 84 -4.52 9.81 9.77
CA ASP A 84 -3.69 10.75 9.02
C ASP A 84 -2.24 10.26 8.85
N GLU A 85 -1.64 9.65 9.88
CA GLU A 85 -0.30 9.08 9.77
C GLU A 85 -0.23 7.94 8.74
N ILE A 86 -1.26 7.08 8.70
CA ILE A 86 -1.37 5.99 7.73
C ILE A 86 -1.53 6.57 6.32
N ILE A 87 -2.47 7.50 6.13
CA ILE A 87 -2.75 8.18 4.86
C ILE A 87 -1.48 8.85 4.33
N THR A 88 -0.79 9.61 5.19
CA THR A 88 0.43 10.32 4.85
C THR A 88 1.53 9.35 4.41
N ALA A 89 1.70 8.22 5.09
CA ALA A 89 2.68 7.21 4.69
C ALA A 89 2.34 6.58 3.33
N ILE A 90 1.08 6.19 3.10
CA ILE A 90 0.63 5.64 1.82
C ILE A 90 0.83 6.67 0.69
N GLY A 91 0.36 7.91 0.89
CA GLY A 91 0.45 8.99 -0.09
C GLY A 91 1.89 9.34 -0.48
N LYS A 92 2.82 9.37 0.49
CA LYS A 92 4.25 9.56 0.24
C LYS A 92 4.83 8.41 -0.59
N TRP A 93 4.45 7.17 -0.30
CA TRP A 93 4.90 6.02 -1.08
C TRP A 93 4.38 6.06 -2.53
N LEU A 94 3.10 6.36 -2.73
CA LEU A 94 2.47 6.51 -4.06
C LEU A 94 3.15 7.59 -4.90
N THR A 95 3.33 8.79 -4.34
CA THR A 95 3.95 9.92 -5.05
C THR A 95 5.37 9.61 -5.50
N SER A 96 6.09 8.80 -4.73
CA SER A 96 7.47 8.41 -5.02
C SER A 96 7.60 7.29 -6.07
N ALA A 97 6.50 6.67 -6.51
CA ALA A 97 6.52 5.50 -7.41
C ALA A 97 7.20 5.78 -8.76
N LYS A 98 6.90 6.93 -9.37
CA LYS A 98 7.53 7.33 -10.64
C LYS A 98 9.05 7.44 -10.51
N GLY A 99 9.52 8.07 -9.42
CA GLY A 99 10.95 8.20 -9.15
C GLY A 99 11.64 6.86 -8.91
N ARG A 100 11.01 5.95 -8.17
CA ARG A 100 11.52 4.58 -7.97
C ARG A 100 11.60 3.79 -9.27
N LEU A 101 10.60 3.90 -10.14
CA LEU A 101 10.58 3.22 -11.43
C LEU A 101 11.72 3.71 -12.35
N VAL A 102 11.91 5.04 -12.46
CA VAL A 102 13.00 5.62 -13.24
C VAL A 102 14.36 5.14 -12.72
N LYS A 103 14.57 5.17 -11.40
CA LYS A 103 15.80 4.70 -10.79
C LYS A 103 16.07 3.20 -11.06
N LYS A 104 15.03 2.37 -11.04
CA LYS A 104 15.15 0.93 -11.34
C LYS A 104 15.62 0.69 -12.77
N ASN A 105 15.01 1.37 -13.74
CA ASN A 105 15.37 1.24 -15.15
C ASN A 105 16.80 1.76 -15.43
N GLN A 106 17.22 2.85 -14.76
CA GLN A 106 18.60 3.35 -14.88
C GLN A 106 19.63 2.34 -14.37
N LEU A 107 19.36 1.66 -13.26
CA LEU A 107 20.22 0.61 -12.71
C LEU A 107 20.29 -0.61 -13.64
N GLU A 108 19.19 -0.99 -14.28
CA GLU A 108 19.13 -2.10 -15.24
C GLU A 108 19.93 -1.82 -16.52
N ASN A 109 20.09 -0.54 -16.92
CA ASN A 109 20.84 -0.18 -18.14
C ASN A 109 22.36 -0.10 -17.93
N ILE A 110 22.85 -0.17 -16.68
CA ILE A 110 24.27 -0.09 -16.33
C ILE A 110 24.83 -1.41 -15.77
N MET A 111 24.00 -2.44 -15.69
CA MET A 111 24.35 -3.82 -15.31
C MET A 111 24.35 -4.70 -16.55
#